data_AF-A0A1E5NCM6-F1
#
_entry.id   AF-A0A1E5NCM6-F1
#
_cell.length_a   1.000
_cell.length_b   1.000
_cell.length_c   1.000
_cell.angle_alpha   90.00
_cell.angle_beta   90.00
_cell.angle_gamma   90.00
#
_symmetry.space_group_name_H-M   'P 1'
#
loop_
_entity.id
_entity.type
_entity.pdbx_description
1 polymer ?
#
loop_
_entity_poly.entity_id
_entity_poly.type
_entity_poly.pdbx_seq_one_letter_code
_entity_poly.pdbx_strand_id
1 'polypeptide(L)'
;MFRLIKEPEGTPTNLLDSYRQQNIIMQKMRMLHTAFDGIKLNHWSDTDRELPDILAGSICEFEGRLFETDIMIKLYDNINNKDDLRYIKLVIHRDNEDNNNDYLTAEIAVGDSKTLSGGFPSYDYENRGFYVKDNNNIITEKYLRLSMKYDSNLGGYVEKKYWNINDFQRKGLTLKRRTVSFGVGTHEFNFPSDVNSITVHICSGGGGGYYGISNMTGTEPTAGGDSQILINEKVITTCSGGGILYKTGNGNLDIAGGKGGIASGQGKLINGNNGIITRWDNINNNTGAIFRNNTTLASGGNGGNGSINGYGSAGGGSGSAAIVDVTRGMLGISSKIKIVVGSGGAGGTSTLNNGIAANGEKGQDGSAVIEYMQK
;
A
#
# COMPACT_ATOMS: atom_id res chain seq x y z
N MET A 1 11.80 31.42 -24.93
CA MET A 1 12.70 30.26 -25.15
C MET A 1 13.29 29.88 -23.81
N PHE A 2 13.59 28.61 -23.58
CA PHE A 2 14.38 28.20 -22.43
C PHE A 2 15.82 28.02 -22.86
N ARG A 3 16.75 28.57 -22.08
CA ARG A 3 18.19 28.41 -22.28
C ARG A 3 18.72 27.33 -21.36
N LEU A 4 19.72 26.61 -21.81
CA LEU A 4 20.44 25.66 -20.97
C LEU A 4 21.09 26.41 -19.81
N ILE A 5 20.88 25.93 -18.59
CA ILE A 5 21.50 26.48 -17.37
C ILE A 5 22.40 25.46 -16.67
N LYS A 6 22.33 24.17 -17.05
CA LYS A 6 23.20 23.13 -16.53
C LYS A 6 23.18 21.86 -17.41
N GLU A 7 24.36 21.42 -17.86
CA GLU A 7 24.62 20.08 -18.43
C GLU A 7 24.62 19.00 -17.33
N PRO A 8 24.44 17.71 -17.66
CA PRO A 8 24.75 16.63 -16.75
C PRO A 8 26.28 16.59 -16.67
N GLU A 9 26.87 17.28 -15.69
CA GLU A 9 28.33 17.26 -15.55
C GLU A 9 28.81 15.80 -15.45
N GLY A 10 29.85 15.47 -16.23
CA GLY A 10 30.59 14.23 -16.06
C GLY A 10 31.04 14.06 -14.62
N THR A 11 31.32 12.82 -14.22
CA THR A 11 31.62 12.39 -12.85
C THR A 11 32.34 13.47 -12.03
N PRO A 12 31.72 14.02 -10.97
CA PRO A 12 32.31 15.11 -10.20
C PRO A 12 33.67 14.68 -9.64
N THR A 13 34.67 15.56 -9.78
CA THR A 13 36.08 15.23 -9.51
C THR A 13 36.42 15.13 -8.02
N ASN A 14 35.55 15.65 -7.13
CA ASN A 14 35.70 15.50 -5.69
C ASN A 14 34.36 15.51 -4.94
N LEU A 15 34.40 14.98 -3.71
CA LEU A 15 33.23 14.76 -2.86
C LEU A 15 32.51 16.06 -2.43
N LEU A 16 33.23 17.16 -2.22
CA LEU A 16 32.64 18.43 -1.77
C LEU A 16 31.82 19.08 -2.89
N ASP A 17 32.35 19.03 -4.11
CA ASP A 17 31.64 19.51 -5.30
C ASP A 17 30.44 18.61 -5.61
N SER A 18 30.55 17.29 -5.41
CA SER A 18 29.40 16.38 -5.45
C SER A 18 28.29 16.79 -4.49
N TYR A 19 28.60 17.12 -3.23
CA TYR A 19 27.60 17.54 -2.24
C TYR A 19 26.98 18.91 -2.55
N ARG A 20 27.78 19.88 -3.02
CA ARG A 20 27.26 21.20 -3.43
C ARG A 20 26.34 21.09 -4.64
N GLN A 21 26.74 20.29 -5.63
CA GLN A 21 25.92 20.02 -6.81
C GLN A 21 24.64 19.27 -6.44
N GLN A 22 24.72 18.26 -5.57
CA GLN A 22 23.57 17.54 -5.05
C GLN A 22 22.59 18.50 -4.35
N ASN A 23 23.07 19.42 -3.52
CA ASN A 23 22.22 20.40 -2.83
C ASN A 23 21.56 21.40 -3.78
N ILE A 24 22.27 21.92 -4.79
CA ILE A 24 21.69 22.82 -5.81
C ILE A 24 20.63 22.08 -6.63
N ILE A 25 20.92 20.84 -7.04
CA ILE A 25 19.98 19.98 -7.77
C ILE A 25 18.78 19.66 -6.89
N MET A 26 18.96 19.31 -5.62
CA MET A 26 17.88 19.02 -4.67
C MET A 26 17.00 20.23 -4.38
N GLN A 27 17.58 21.43 -4.28
CA GLN A 27 16.82 22.67 -4.12
C GLN A 27 15.98 22.98 -5.36
N LYS A 28 16.53 22.81 -6.57
CA LYS A 28 15.78 22.97 -7.83
C LYS A 28 14.73 21.87 -8.02
N MET A 29 15.04 20.61 -7.70
CA MET A 29 14.11 19.47 -7.73
C MET A 29 12.97 19.59 -6.71
N ARG A 30 13.21 20.20 -5.54
CA ARG A 30 12.13 20.50 -4.57
C ARG A 30 11.08 21.44 -5.16
N MET A 31 11.45 22.34 -6.09
CA MET A 31 10.49 23.18 -6.82
C MET A 31 9.76 22.43 -7.96
N LEU A 32 10.38 21.40 -8.56
CA LEU A 32 9.75 20.59 -9.62
C LEU A 32 8.53 19.78 -9.11
N HIS A 33 8.50 19.45 -7.82
CA HIS A 33 7.43 18.66 -7.21
C HIS A 33 6.14 19.45 -6.92
N THR A 34 6.17 20.78 -7.01
CA THR A 34 5.03 21.64 -6.62
C THR A 34 4.37 22.40 -7.78
N ALA A 35 4.99 22.49 -8.96
CA ALA A 35 4.43 23.13 -10.15
C ALA A 35 4.81 22.30 -11.39
N PHE A 36 3.84 21.88 -12.22
CA PHE A 36 3.95 21.32 -13.58
C PHE A 36 5.35 20.96 -14.15
N ASP A 37 6.12 20.06 -13.51
CA ASP A 37 7.53 19.78 -13.91
C ASP A 37 8.48 21.00 -13.87
N GLY A 38 8.28 21.91 -12.93
CA GLY A 38 8.99 23.19 -12.83
C GLY A 38 8.45 24.31 -13.70
N ILE A 39 7.42 24.05 -14.50
CA ILE A 39 6.79 25.03 -15.38
C ILE A 39 5.73 25.82 -14.61
N LYS A 40 5.80 27.15 -14.70
CA LYS A 40 4.83 28.07 -14.12
C LYS A 40 3.93 28.58 -15.24
N LEU A 41 2.62 28.38 -15.08
CA LEU A 41 1.60 28.78 -16.05
C LEU A 41 0.65 29.81 -15.43
N ASN A 42 0.26 30.84 -16.17
CA ASN A 42 -0.91 31.67 -15.84
C ASN A 42 -2.18 31.09 -16.51
N HIS A 43 -3.32 31.76 -16.32
CA HIS A 43 -4.59 31.41 -16.98
C HIS A 43 -5.02 29.94 -16.81
N TRP A 44 -4.67 29.29 -15.69
CA TRP A 44 -4.88 27.84 -15.48
C TRP A 44 -6.26 27.46 -14.89
N SER A 45 -7.23 28.37 -14.89
CA SER A 45 -8.59 28.07 -14.39
C SER A 45 -9.50 27.51 -15.49
N ASP A 46 -10.43 26.62 -15.12
CA ASP A 46 -11.50 26.15 -16.01
C ASP A 46 -12.50 27.24 -16.39
N THR A 47 -12.49 28.38 -15.71
CA THR A 47 -13.27 29.57 -16.09
C THR A 47 -12.54 30.48 -17.08
N ASP A 48 -11.23 30.30 -17.21
CA ASP A 48 -10.37 31.09 -18.08
C ASP A 48 -10.31 30.43 -19.46
N ARG A 49 -10.75 31.15 -20.49
CA ARG A 49 -10.84 30.64 -21.87
C ARG A 49 -9.57 30.89 -22.68
N GLU A 50 -8.58 31.57 -22.10
CA GLU A 50 -7.34 31.93 -22.78
C GLU A 50 -6.31 30.78 -22.72
N LEU A 51 -5.38 30.79 -23.67
CA LEU A 51 -4.22 29.88 -23.67
C LEU A 51 -3.22 30.35 -22.60
N PRO A 52 -2.64 29.45 -21.78
CA PRO A 52 -1.69 29.85 -20.77
C PRO A 52 -0.36 30.32 -21.37
N ASP A 53 0.21 31.36 -20.78
CA ASP A 53 1.61 31.74 -20.95
C ASP A 53 2.50 30.97 -19.98
N ILE A 54 3.74 30.71 -20.40
CA ILE A 54 4.79 30.20 -19.51
C ILE A 54 5.48 31.39 -18.85
N LEU A 55 5.45 31.44 -17.52
CA LEU A 55 6.01 32.55 -16.75
C LEU A 55 7.53 32.46 -16.63
N ALA A 56 8.17 33.62 -16.49
CA ALA A 56 9.60 33.73 -16.20
C ALA A 56 9.99 32.95 -14.92
N GLY A 57 11.19 32.39 -14.93
CA GLY A 57 11.71 31.50 -13.90
C GLY A 57 11.06 30.10 -13.92
N SER A 58 10.48 29.69 -15.05
CA SER A 58 10.08 28.29 -15.28
C SER A 58 11.32 27.46 -15.63
N ILE A 59 11.45 26.30 -14.99
CA ILE A 59 12.59 25.39 -15.16
C ILE A 59 12.07 24.08 -15.75
N CYS A 60 12.75 23.56 -16.78
CA CYS A 60 12.44 22.28 -17.39
C CYS A 60 13.64 21.35 -17.29
N GLU A 61 13.41 20.11 -16.89
CA GLU A 61 14.38 19.03 -17.10
C GLU A 61 14.21 18.46 -18.53
N PHE A 62 15.29 18.12 -19.22
CA PHE A 62 15.28 17.48 -20.54
C PHE A 62 16.54 16.65 -20.73
N GLU A 63 16.43 15.32 -20.91
CA GLU A 63 17.59 14.41 -21.03
C GLU A 63 18.61 14.55 -19.87
N GLY A 64 18.15 14.78 -18.64
CA GLY A 64 19.01 15.01 -17.48
C GLY A 64 19.62 16.40 -17.39
N ARG A 65 19.35 17.29 -18.36
CA ARG A 65 19.78 18.69 -18.40
C ARG A 65 18.71 19.61 -17.85
N LEU A 66 19.12 20.77 -17.35
CA LEU A 66 18.19 21.79 -16.85
C LEU A 66 18.19 23.00 -17.77
N PHE A 67 16.99 23.40 -18.17
CA PHE A 67 16.71 24.58 -18.97
C PHE A 67 15.85 25.55 -18.17
N GLU A 68 16.06 26.85 -18.33
CA GLU A 68 15.27 27.90 -17.67
C GLU A 68 14.91 29.01 -18.67
N THR A 69 13.72 29.59 -18.50
CA THR A 69 13.33 30.82 -19.20
C THR A 69 13.34 31.99 -18.22
N ASP A 70 14.05 33.06 -18.55
CA ASP A 70 14.10 34.32 -17.79
C ASP A 70 13.02 35.32 -18.22
N ILE A 71 12.35 35.03 -19.35
CA ILE A 71 11.24 35.82 -19.89
C ILE A 71 9.93 35.03 -19.87
N MET A 72 8.82 35.77 -19.90
CA MET A 72 7.49 35.20 -20.16
C MET A 72 7.42 34.75 -21.63
N ILE A 73 6.93 33.54 -21.88
CA ILE A 73 6.72 32.99 -23.21
C ILE A 73 5.22 32.95 -23.49
N LYS A 74 4.78 33.75 -24.47
CA LYS A 74 3.42 33.70 -25.00
C LYS A 74 3.29 32.55 -25.98
N LEU A 75 2.28 31.73 -25.78
CA LEU A 75 1.96 30.63 -26.69
C LEU A 75 0.97 31.11 -27.74
N TYR A 76 1.09 30.57 -28.94
CA TYR A 76 0.18 30.85 -30.06
C TYR A 76 -0.37 29.55 -30.59
N ASP A 77 -1.71 29.43 -30.63
CA ASP A 77 -2.39 28.33 -31.29
C ASP A 77 -2.81 28.74 -32.70
N ASN A 78 -1.98 28.40 -33.69
CA ASN A 78 -2.24 28.65 -35.10
C ASN A 78 -2.84 27.42 -35.81
N ILE A 79 -3.40 26.46 -35.06
CA ILE A 79 -3.74 25.15 -35.60
C ILE A 79 -5.20 25.11 -36.06
N ASN A 80 -5.39 24.97 -37.37
CA ASN A 80 -6.72 24.90 -38.03
C ASN A 80 -7.34 23.48 -38.04
N ASN A 81 -6.83 22.55 -37.21
CA ASN A 81 -7.28 21.15 -37.16
C ASN A 81 -8.57 21.01 -36.33
N LYS A 82 -9.41 20.03 -36.69
CA LYS A 82 -10.67 19.67 -36.00
C LYS A 82 -10.47 18.91 -34.68
N ASP A 83 -9.25 18.47 -34.41
CA ASP A 83 -8.82 17.88 -33.15
C ASP A 83 -9.18 18.80 -31.97
N ASP A 84 -9.74 18.24 -30.91
CA ASP A 84 -10.33 19.00 -29.80
C ASP A 84 -9.39 19.20 -28.61
N LEU A 85 -8.22 18.55 -28.59
CA LEU A 85 -7.19 18.73 -27.57
C LEU A 85 -6.02 19.56 -28.09
N ARG A 86 -5.41 20.28 -27.17
CA ARG A 86 -4.15 21.01 -27.31
C ARG A 86 -3.20 20.62 -26.18
N TYR A 87 -1.92 20.52 -26.51
CA TYR A 87 -0.83 20.22 -25.58
C TYR A 87 0.26 21.26 -25.72
N ILE A 88 1.08 21.42 -24.68
CA ILE A 88 2.32 22.20 -24.77
C ILE A 88 3.47 21.22 -24.94
N LYS A 89 4.21 21.35 -26.03
CA LYS A 89 5.45 20.62 -26.27
C LYS A 89 6.64 21.58 -26.23
N LEU A 90 7.78 21.07 -25.79
CA LEU A 90 9.07 21.73 -25.79
C LEU A 90 9.95 21.06 -26.84
N VAL A 91 10.31 21.81 -27.88
CA VAL A 91 11.16 21.34 -28.99
C VAL A 91 12.60 21.73 -28.70
N ILE A 92 13.52 20.75 -28.75
CA ILE A 92 14.96 20.98 -28.60
C ILE A 92 15.58 21.42 -29.91
N HIS A 93 16.28 22.55 -29.87
CA HIS A 93 17.13 23.03 -30.95
C HIS A 93 18.56 22.77 -30.52
N ARG A 94 19.20 21.83 -31.21
CA ARG A 94 20.56 21.39 -30.90
C ARG A 94 21.55 22.18 -31.74
N ASP A 95 22.58 22.71 -31.10
CA ASP A 95 23.71 23.33 -31.79
C ASP A 95 24.72 22.23 -32.18
N ASN A 96 25.15 22.24 -33.44
CA ASN A 96 26.04 21.20 -33.97
C ASN A 96 27.50 21.36 -33.52
N GLU A 97 27.88 22.53 -33.00
CA GLU A 97 29.25 22.88 -32.63
C GLU A 97 29.43 22.93 -31.10
N ASP A 98 28.44 23.42 -30.36
CA ASP A 98 28.51 23.55 -28.90
C ASP A 98 27.16 23.22 -28.24
N ASN A 99 27.07 22.05 -27.62
CA ASN A 99 25.85 21.60 -26.92
C ASN A 99 25.40 22.54 -25.78
N ASN A 100 26.26 23.46 -25.32
CA ASN A 100 25.87 24.49 -24.36
C ASN A 100 24.95 25.57 -24.96
N ASN A 101 24.89 25.67 -26.29
CA ASN A 101 23.99 26.57 -27.01
C ASN A 101 22.62 25.94 -27.29
N ASP A 102 22.41 24.68 -26.88
CA ASP A 102 21.11 24.04 -26.98
C ASP A 102 20.03 24.87 -26.27
N TYR A 103 18.84 24.95 -26.88
CA TYR A 103 17.72 25.68 -26.31
C TYR A 103 16.38 25.00 -26.60
N LEU A 104 15.39 25.25 -25.74
CA LEU A 104 14.03 24.76 -25.93
C LEU A 104 13.09 25.89 -26.39
N THR A 105 12.20 25.56 -27.31
CA THR A 105 11.07 26.41 -27.69
C THR A 105 9.76 25.74 -27.30
N ALA A 106 8.80 26.52 -26.83
CA ALA A 106 7.49 26.01 -26.45
C ALA A 106 6.51 26.20 -27.61
N GLU A 107 5.81 25.13 -27.98
CA GLU A 107 4.87 25.10 -29.08
C GLU A 107 3.58 24.39 -28.67
N ILE A 108 2.49 24.67 -29.41
CA ILE A 108 1.23 23.96 -29.26
C ILE A 108 1.21 22.74 -30.19
N ALA A 109 0.80 21.59 -29.64
CA ALA A 109 0.50 20.37 -30.38
C ALA A 109 -0.99 20.04 -30.28
N VAL A 110 -1.51 19.28 -31.25
CA VAL A 110 -2.92 18.85 -31.30
C VAL A 110 -3.13 17.42 -30.87
N GLY A 111 -4.36 17.13 -30.46
CA GLY A 111 -4.82 15.80 -30.12
C GLY A 111 -6.31 15.57 -30.28
N ASP A 112 -6.71 14.32 -30.50
CA ASP A 112 -8.13 13.92 -30.56
C ASP A 112 -8.53 13.16 -29.30
N SER A 113 -9.43 13.73 -28.49
CA SER A 113 -9.93 13.11 -27.26
C SER A 113 -10.62 11.75 -27.47
N LYS A 114 -11.00 11.41 -28.71
CA LYS A 114 -11.61 10.12 -29.07
C LYS A 114 -10.60 9.01 -29.31
N THR A 115 -9.32 9.33 -29.50
CA THR A 115 -8.27 8.33 -29.73
C THR A 115 -7.59 7.93 -28.42
N LEU A 116 -7.10 6.68 -28.33
CA LEU A 116 -6.57 6.09 -27.09
C LEU A 116 -5.41 6.89 -26.47
N SER A 117 -4.61 7.58 -27.28
CA SER A 117 -3.51 8.44 -26.84
C SER A 117 -3.74 9.93 -27.11
N GLY A 118 -4.77 10.30 -27.86
CA GLY A 118 -5.01 11.69 -28.23
C GLY A 118 -3.85 12.36 -28.96
N GLY A 119 -2.99 11.61 -29.66
CA GLY A 119 -1.78 12.21 -30.26
C GLY A 119 -0.69 12.60 -29.25
N PHE A 120 -0.88 12.31 -27.96
CA PHE A 120 0.12 12.49 -26.91
C PHE A 120 1.09 11.30 -26.87
N PRO A 121 2.42 11.51 -26.74
CA PRO A 121 3.38 10.42 -26.74
C PRO A 121 3.26 9.53 -25.49
N SER A 122 3.70 8.27 -25.59
CA SER A 122 3.81 7.36 -24.46
C SER A 122 4.90 7.82 -23.47
N TYR A 123 4.78 7.42 -22.21
CA TYR A 123 5.82 7.69 -21.21
C TYR A 123 7.09 6.90 -21.53
N ASP A 124 8.21 7.61 -21.65
CA ASP A 124 9.55 7.03 -21.72
C ASP A 124 10.08 6.84 -20.30
N TYR A 125 10.22 5.58 -19.89
CA TYR A 125 10.69 5.20 -18.55
C TYR A 125 12.18 5.45 -18.35
N GLU A 126 12.98 5.41 -19.41
CA GLU A 126 14.43 5.63 -19.34
C GLU A 126 14.72 7.11 -19.08
N ASN A 127 14.05 7.98 -19.85
CA ASN A 127 14.21 9.43 -19.76
C ASN A 127 13.23 10.09 -18.79
N ARG A 128 12.34 9.31 -18.17
CA ARG A 128 11.39 9.73 -17.12
C ARG A 128 10.45 10.87 -17.54
N GLY A 129 9.93 10.83 -18.76
CA GLY A 129 9.07 11.89 -19.30
C GLY A 129 8.31 11.49 -20.56
N PHE A 130 7.67 12.45 -21.20
CA PHE A 130 6.89 12.25 -22.42
C PHE A 130 7.67 12.80 -23.59
N TYR A 131 8.34 11.93 -24.33
CA TYR A 131 9.28 12.34 -25.37
C TYR A 131 8.88 11.81 -26.73
N VAL A 132 9.18 12.59 -27.76
CA VAL A 132 9.19 12.14 -29.15
C VAL A 132 10.64 11.97 -29.58
N LYS A 133 10.92 10.86 -30.27
CA LYS A 133 12.24 10.53 -30.79
C LYS A 133 12.21 10.53 -32.31
N ASP A 134 13.31 10.92 -32.93
CA ASP A 134 13.51 10.77 -34.37
C ASP A 134 13.84 9.31 -34.75
N ASN A 135 14.09 9.08 -36.05
CA ASN A 135 14.42 7.76 -36.58
C ASN A 135 15.75 7.19 -36.04
N ASN A 136 16.62 8.04 -35.46
CA ASN A 136 17.88 7.64 -34.85
C ASN A 136 17.77 7.48 -33.32
N ASN A 137 16.55 7.45 -32.78
CA ASN A 137 16.25 7.36 -31.35
C ASN A 137 16.73 8.58 -30.55
N ILE A 138 16.93 9.72 -31.21
CA ILE A 138 17.33 10.99 -30.60
C ILE A 138 16.06 11.74 -30.17
N ILE A 139 16.00 12.20 -28.92
CA ILE A 139 14.84 12.95 -28.42
C ILE A 139 14.77 14.33 -29.08
N THR A 140 13.65 14.62 -29.73
CA THR A 140 13.40 15.90 -30.44
C THR A 140 12.37 16.79 -29.73
N GLU A 141 11.48 16.19 -28.95
CA GLU A 141 10.41 16.94 -28.26
C GLU A 141 10.13 16.36 -26.87
N LYS A 142 9.75 17.21 -25.92
CA LYS A 142 9.19 16.84 -24.61
C LYS A 142 7.80 17.44 -24.45
N TYR A 143 6.81 16.62 -24.14
CA TYR A 143 5.45 17.06 -23.87
C TYR A 143 5.29 17.36 -22.38
N LEU A 144 4.74 18.52 -22.05
CA LEU A 144 4.34 18.84 -20.69
C LEU A 144 3.14 17.97 -20.29
N ARG A 145 3.05 17.61 -19.02
CA ARG A 145 2.00 16.75 -18.47
C ARG A 145 0.67 17.49 -18.32
N LEU A 146 0.17 18.07 -19.41
CA LEU A 146 -1.01 18.90 -19.43
C LEU A 146 -1.79 18.68 -20.71
N SER A 147 -3.12 18.79 -20.66
CA SER A 147 -3.97 18.85 -21.84
C SER A 147 -5.01 19.94 -21.69
N MET A 148 -5.36 20.56 -22.81
CA MET A 148 -6.34 21.64 -22.85
C MET A 148 -7.36 21.29 -23.93
N LYS A 149 -8.64 21.21 -23.57
CA LYS A 149 -9.71 21.01 -24.54
C LYS A 149 -10.12 22.36 -25.13
N TYR A 150 -10.14 22.45 -26.46
CA TYR A 150 -10.58 23.62 -27.19
C TYR A 150 -12.02 23.43 -27.68
N ASP A 151 -12.89 24.38 -27.39
CA ASP A 151 -14.26 24.42 -27.90
C ASP A 151 -14.54 25.77 -28.56
N SER A 152 -14.62 25.75 -29.88
CA SER A 152 -14.91 26.93 -30.69
C SER A 152 -16.29 27.54 -30.40
N ASN A 153 -17.27 26.74 -29.98
CA ASN A 153 -18.62 27.25 -29.66
C ASN A 153 -18.63 28.04 -28.35
N LEU A 154 -17.74 27.70 -27.43
CA LEU A 154 -17.58 28.36 -26.13
C LEU A 154 -16.47 29.43 -26.16
N GLY A 155 -15.90 29.69 -27.33
CA GLY A 155 -14.95 30.78 -27.58
C GLY A 155 -13.55 30.56 -27.03
N GLY A 156 -13.12 29.32 -26.78
CA GLY A 156 -11.74 29.07 -26.33
C GLY A 156 -11.52 27.75 -25.59
N TYR A 157 -10.60 27.77 -24.62
CA TYR A 157 -10.17 26.60 -23.87
C TYR A 157 -11.11 26.31 -22.69
N VAL A 158 -11.72 25.12 -22.67
CA VAL A 158 -12.85 24.83 -21.76
C VAL A 158 -12.56 23.82 -20.66
N GLU A 159 -11.50 23.03 -20.81
CA GLU A 159 -11.07 22.06 -19.81
C GLU A 159 -9.54 22.03 -19.78
N LYS A 160 -8.94 22.37 -18.64
CA LYS A 160 -7.48 22.37 -18.47
C LYS A 160 -7.09 21.33 -17.44
N LYS A 161 -6.47 20.26 -17.91
CA LYS A 161 -6.13 19.11 -17.06
C LYS A 161 -4.63 18.99 -16.90
N TYR A 162 -4.18 18.99 -15.64
CA TYR A 162 -2.86 18.48 -15.30
C TYR A 162 -2.91 16.96 -15.21
N TRP A 163 -1.93 16.30 -15.80
CA TRP A 163 -1.81 14.87 -15.80
C TRP A 163 -0.76 14.51 -14.76
N ASN A 164 -1.22 13.95 -13.64
CA ASN A 164 -0.29 13.42 -12.67
C ASN A 164 0.53 12.27 -13.31
N ILE A 165 1.75 11.97 -12.85
CA ILE A 165 2.44 10.71 -13.25
C ILE A 165 1.55 9.52 -12.90
N ASN A 166 0.79 9.64 -11.81
CA ASN A 166 -0.28 8.71 -11.46
C ASN A 166 -1.37 8.63 -12.54
N ASP A 167 -1.62 9.68 -13.32
CA ASP A 167 -2.59 9.66 -14.43
C ASP A 167 -2.06 8.96 -15.68
N PHE A 168 -0.75 8.82 -15.87
CA PHE A 168 -0.19 7.96 -16.93
C PHE A 168 -0.08 6.50 -16.50
N GLN A 169 0.05 6.24 -15.19
CA GLN A 169 -0.22 4.92 -14.62
C GLN A 169 -1.73 4.61 -14.49
N ARG A 170 -2.62 5.63 -14.55
CA ARG A 170 -4.08 5.49 -14.32
C ARG A 170 -4.99 5.79 -15.50
N LYS A 171 -4.53 6.32 -16.63
CA LYS A 171 -5.36 6.43 -17.85
C LYS A 171 -5.32 5.17 -18.71
N GLY A 172 -5.33 4.06 -18.01
CA GLY A 172 -6.25 2.99 -18.36
C GLY A 172 -7.24 2.71 -17.24
N LEU A 173 -6.81 2.70 -15.97
CA LEU A 173 -7.55 2.03 -14.89
C LEU A 173 -7.28 2.67 -13.52
N THR A 174 -8.32 3.12 -12.82
CA THR A 174 -8.20 3.70 -11.48
C THR A 174 -8.10 2.58 -10.46
N LEU A 175 -6.89 2.12 -10.18
CA LEU A 175 -6.68 1.14 -9.13
C LEU A 175 -7.15 1.69 -7.77
N LYS A 176 -8.34 1.25 -7.32
CA LYS A 176 -8.85 1.48 -5.98
C LYS A 176 -8.34 0.36 -5.08
N ARG A 177 -7.84 0.75 -3.91
CA ARG A 177 -7.59 -0.19 -2.83
C ARG A 177 -8.94 -0.80 -2.41
N ARG A 178 -9.04 -2.11 -2.50
CA ARG A 178 -10.17 -2.89 -2.02
C ARG A 178 -9.71 -3.67 -0.81
N THR A 179 -10.60 -3.73 0.17
CA THR A 179 -10.38 -4.47 1.40
C THR A 179 -11.61 -5.33 1.64
N VAL A 180 -11.41 -6.61 1.91
CA VAL A 180 -12.48 -7.55 2.24
C VAL A 180 -12.12 -8.24 3.54
N SER A 181 -13.02 -8.18 4.51
CA SER A 181 -12.81 -8.72 5.86
C SER A 181 -13.64 -9.99 6.07
N PHE A 182 -13.07 -10.94 6.79
CA PHE A 182 -13.69 -12.22 7.12
C PHE A 182 -13.61 -12.45 8.63
N GLY A 183 -14.73 -12.88 9.21
CA GLY A 183 -14.79 -13.41 10.58
C GLY A 183 -14.55 -14.92 10.59
N VAL A 184 -14.81 -15.56 11.73
CA VAL A 184 -14.70 -17.02 11.92
C VAL A 184 -15.42 -17.81 10.82
N GLY A 185 -14.82 -18.93 10.41
CA GLY A 185 -15.41 -19.87 9.47
C GLY A 185 -14.54 -20.13 8.25
N THR A 186 -15.11 -20.85 7.27
CA THR A 186 -14.45 -21.13 6.00
C THR A 186 -15.01 -20.22 4.92
N HIS A 187 -14.13 -19.53 4.21
CA HIS A 187 -14.48 -18.54 3.19
C HIS A 187 -13.74 -18.84 1.89
N GLU A 188 -14.40 -18.58 0.77
CA GLU A 188 -13.76 -18.52 -0.53
C GLU A 188 -13.67 -17.08 -1.00
N PHE A 189 -12.49 -16.69 -1.49
CA PHE A 189 -12.30 -15.40 -2.14
C PHE A 189 -11.94 -15.61 -3.60
N ASN A 190 -12.76 -15.02 -4.48
CA ASN A 190 -12.51 -14.99 -5.92
C ASN A 190 -11.41 -13.98 -6.22
N PHE A 191 -10.28 -14.45 -6.72
CA PHE A 191 -9.18 -13.62 -7.17
C PHE A 191 -9.61 -12.84 -8.42
N PRO A 192 -9.72 -11.51 -8.38
CA PRO A 192 -10.26 -10.77 -9.51
C PRO A 192 -9.39 -10.96 -10.75
N SER A 193 -10.02 -11.09 -11.92
CA SER A 193 -9.33 -11.42 -13.19
C SER A 193 -8.30 -10.37 -13.62
N ASP A 194 -8.44 -9.15 -13.13
CA ASP A 194 -7.64 -7.99 -13.50
C ASP A 194 -6.54 -7.62 -12.48
N VAL A 195 -6.42 -8.41 -11.41
CA VAL A 195 -5.47 -8.22 -10.31
C VAL A 195 -4.32 -9.23 -10.45
N ASN A 196 -3.07 -8.86 -10.18
CA ASN A 196 -1.93 -9.80 -10.27
C ASN A 196 -1.48 -10.36 -8.91
N SER A 197 -1.74 -9.63 -7.84
CA SER A 197 -1.41 -10.01 -6.47
C SER A 197 -2.45 -9.49 -5.49
N ILE A 198 -2.66 -10.22 -4.41
CA ILE A 198 -3.39 -9.79 -3.22
C ILE A 198 -2.52 -9.99 -1.99
N THR A 199 -2.74 -9.21 -0.95
CA THR A 199 -2.11 -9.38 0.36
C THR A 199 -3.17 -9.86 1.34
N VAL A 200 -2.94 -11.02 1.95
CA VAL A 200 -3.82 -11.61 2.96
C VAL A 200 -3.21 -11.37 4.34
N HIS A 201 -3.91 -10.61 5.17
CA HIS A 201 -3.67 -10.51 6.60
C HIS A 201 -4.57 -11.50 7.31
N ILE A 202 -4.03 -12.33 8.19
CA ILE A 202 -4.82 -13.33 8.89
C ILE A 202 -4.35 -13.49 10.33
N CYS A 203 -5.30 -13.65 11.24
CA CYS A 203 -5.10 -13.88 12.67
C CYS A 203 -5.96 -15.08 13.12
N SER A 204 -5.44 -15.86 14.06
CA SER A 204 -6.10 -17.05 14.63
C SER A 204 -6.74 -16.76 15.98
N GLY A 205 -7.61 -17.66 16.43
CA GLY A 205 -8.32 -17.49 17.70
C GLY A 205 -7.41 -17.60 18.91
N GLY A 206 -7.70 -16.84 19.96
CA GLY A 206 -7.04 -16.99 21.26
C GLY A 206 -7.58 -18.19 22.03
N GLY A 207 -6.78 -18.75 22.94
CA GLY A 207 -7.20 -19.83 23.83
C GLY A 207 -8.17 -19.35 24.91
N GLY A 208 -9.04 -20.24 25.38
CA GLY A 208 -9.93 -19.96 26.51
C GLY A 208 -9.20 -19.86 27.85
N GLY A 209 -9.73 -19.06 28.76
CA GLY A 209 -9.23 -18.96 30.13
C GLY A 209 -9.73 -20.10 31.02
N TYR A 210 -8.95 -20.45 32.03
CA TYR A 210 -9.24 -21.53 32.98
C TYR A 210 -9.70 -20.98 34.34
N TYR A 211 -10.55 -21.74 35.04
CA TYR A 211 -10.98 -21.48 36.41
C TYR A 211 -10.38 -22.51 37.36
N GLY A 212 -9.93 -22.12 38.57
CA GLY A 212 -9.67 -23.03 39.71
C GLY A 212 -9.02 -24.40 39.41
N ILE A 213 -7.70 -24.53 39.54
CA ILE A 213 -6.94 -25.72 39.09
C ILE A 213 -7.08 -26.95 40.03
N SER A 214 -8.03 -26.95 40.98
CA SER A 214 -8.32 -28.08 41.90
C SER A 214 -9.55 -28.90 41.48
N ASN A 215 -9.80 -30.04 42.16
CA ASN A 215 -10.80 -31.11 41.89
C ASN A 215 -12.28 -30.65 41.84
N MET A 216 -12.61 -29.60 41.09
CA MET A 216 -13.96 -29.06 40.95
C MET A 216 -14.59 -29.54 39.64
N THR A 217 -15.84 -29.95 39.71
CA THR A 217 -16.66 -30.42 38.58
C THR A 217 -16.93 -29.30 37.58
N GLY A 218 -16.57 -29.50 36.32
CA GLY A 218 -16.87 -28.55 35.25
C GLY A 218 -16.16 -28.89 33.92
N THR A 219 -16.20 -27.96 32.97
CA THR A 219 -15.65 -28.17 31.61
C THR A 219 -14.28 -27.53 31.46
N GLU A 220 -13.33 -28.26 30.88
CA GLU A 220 -12.03 -27.70 30.51
C GLU A 220 -12.19 -26.62 29.42
N PRO A 221 -11.38 -25.54 29.44
CA PRO A 221 -11.32 -24.61 28.33
C PRO A 221 -10.74 -25.28 27.08
N THR A 222 -10.98 -24.68 25.93
CA THR A 222 -10.44 -25.18 24.66
C THR A 222 -9.38 -24.24 24.11
N ALA A 223 -8.48 -24.79 23.30
CA ALA A 223 -7.58 -23.99 22.49
C ALA A 223 -8.37 -23.14 21.48
N GLY A 224 -7.76 -22.05 21.03
CA GLY A 224 -8.24 -21.30 19.88
C GLY A 224 -8.11 -22.13 18.61
N GLY A 225 -9.01 -21.90 17.66
CA GLY A 225 -8.96 -22.52 16.34
C GLY A 225 -7.84 -21.91 15.49
N ASP A 226 -7.26 -22.75 14.63
CA ASP A 226 -6.27 -22.34 13.65
C ASP A 226 -6.90 -21.52 12.52
N SER A 227 -6.13 -20.58 11.99
CA SER A 227 -6.45 -19.87 10.76
C SER A 227 -5.50 -20.28 9.64
N GLN A 228 -6.01 -20.50 8.44
CA GLN A 228 -5.25 -21.05 7.33
C GLN A 228 -5.56 -20.33 6.01
N ILE A 229 -4.56 -20.25 5.15
CA ILE A 229 -4.73 -19.86 3.75
C ILE A 229 -4.43 -21.09 2.89
N LEU A 230 -5.37 -21.44 2.03
CA LEU A 230 -5.28 -22.58 1.13
C LEU A 230 -5.39 -22.12 -0.32
N ILE A 231 -4.59 -22.74 -1.17
CA ILE A 231 -4.64 -22.61 -2.62
C ILE A 231 -4.72 -24.03 -3.17
N ASN A 232 -5.71 -24.33 -4.03
CA ASN A 232 -5.93 -25.67 -4.58
C ASN A 232 -6.03 -26.75 -3.49
N GLU A 233 -6.77 -26.47 -2.41
CA GLU A 233 -6.90 -27.34 -1.22
C GLU A 233 -5.58 -27.63 -0.46
N LYS A 234 -4.47 -26.99 -0.85
CA LYS A 234 -3.20 -27.09 -0.16
C LYS A 234 -3.00 -25.89 0.74
N VAL A 235 -2.77 -26.15 2.03
CA VAL A 235 -2.38 -25.12 3.01
C VAL A 235 -1.02 -24.54 2.65
N ILE A 236 -0.95 -23.23 2.48
CA ILE A 236 0.30 -22.49 2.24
C ILE A 236 0.80 -21.76 3.49
N THR A 237 -0.12 -21.39 4.38
CA THR A 237 0.18 -20.72 5.65
C THR A 237 -0.81 -21.17 6.71
N THR A 238 -0.29 -21.45 7.91
CA THR A 238 -1.08 -21.77 9.10
C THR A 238 -0.69 -20.82 10.22
N CYS A 239 -1.69 -20.18 10.81
CA CYS A 239 -1.58 -19.47 12.06
C CYS A 239 -2.27 -20.33 13.12
N SER A 240 -1.49 -21.02 13.96
CA SER A 240 -2.07 -21.81 15.03
C SER A 240 -2.74 -20.94 16.09
N GLY A 241 -3.86 -21.42 16.63
CA GLY A 241 -4.59 -20.76 17.70
C GLY A 241 -3.84 -20.77 19.03
N GLY A 242 -4.29 -19.92 19.95
CA GLY A 242 -3.73 -19.83 21.30
C GLY A 242 -4.03 -21.09 22.12
N GLY A 243 -3.02 -21.60 22.81
CA GLY A 243 -3.15 -22.76 23.69
C GLY A 243 -3.86 -22.44 25.00
N ILE A 244 -4.28 -23.49 25.68
CA ILE A 244 -4.75 -23.46 27.07
C ILE A 244 -3.60 -23.71 28.04
N LEU A 245 -3.87 -23.62 29.35
CA LEU A 245 -2.89 -23.96 30.38
C LEU A 245 -2.32 -25.37 30.17
N TYR A 246 -1.09 -25.60 30.60
CA TYR A 246 -0.52 -26.94 30.65
C TYR A 246 0.06 -27.20 32.03
N LYS A 247 -0.27 -28.37 32.60
CA LYS A 247 0.26 -28.84 33.88
C LYS A 247 1.68 -29.34 33.67
N THR A 248 2.65 -28.75 34.34
CA THR A 248 4.03 -29.24 34.33
C THR A 248 4.27 -30.06 35.61
N GLY A 249 4.28 -31.39 35.49
CA GLY A 249 4.68 -32.30 36.56
C GLY A 249 3.56 -33.02 37.34
N ASN A 250 3.97 -33.98 38.18
CA ASN A 250 3.09 -34.87 38.96
C ASN A 250 2.67 -34.31 40.34
N GLY A 251 2.87 -33.02 40.61
CA GLY A 251 2.51 -32.37 41.87
C GLY A 251 1.81 -31.04 41.66
N ASN A 252 0.99 -30.63 42.63
CA ASN A 252 0.48 -29.25 42.72
C ASN A 252 1.68 -28.32 42.86
N LEU A 253 2.07 -27.55 41.83
CA LEU A 253 2.63 -26.18 41.97
C LEU A 253 3.13 -25.51 40.68
N ASP A 254 3.46 -26.24 39.61
CA ASP A 254 3.94 -25.61 38.37
C ASP A 254 2.88 -25.64 37.27
N ILE A 255 2.24 -24.49 37.06
CA ILE A 255 1.22 -24.29 36.04
C ILE A 255 1.70 -23.15 35.16
N ALA A 256 1.62 -23.32 33.84
CA ALA A 256 1.95 -22.29 32.89
C ALA A 256 0.69 -21.81 32.15
N GLY A 257 0.64 -20.50 31.88
CA GLY A 257 -0.44 -19.88 31.12
C GLY A 257 -0.45 -20.43 29.71
N GLY A 258 -1.56 -20.22 29.01
CA GLY A 258 -1.70 -20.79 27.67
C GLY A 258 -0.59 -20.33 26.73
N LYS A 259 -0.05 -21.26 25.94
CA LYS A 259 1.02 -20.94 24.98
C LYS A 259 0.47 -20.08 23.85
N GLY A 260 1.26 -19.08 23.43
CA GLY A 260 0.97 -18.35 22.21
C GLY A 260 0.99 -19.28 20.99
N GLY A 261 0.09 -19.04 20.05
CA GLY A 261 0.05 -19.76 18.77
C GLY A 261 1.36 -19.58 18.00
N ILE A 262 1.70 -20.55 17.14
CA ILE A 262 2.89 -20.52 16.30
C ILE A 262 2.45 -20.45 14.83
N ALA A 263 2.93 -19.43 14.11
CA ALA A 263 2.67 -19.32 12.68
C ALA A 263 3.73 -20.11 11.88
N SER A 264 3.31 -20.74 10.78
CA SER A 264 4.17 -21.52 9.89
C SER A 264 3.74 -21.42 8.43
N GLY A 265 4.65 -21.75 7.51
CA GLY A 265 4.41 -21.69 6.07
C GLY A 265 4.93 -20.41 5.42
N GLN A 266 4.17 -19.86 4.47
CA GLN A 266 4.58 -18.71 3.66
C GLN A 266 4.20 -17.36 4.31
N GLY A 267 4.93 -16.32 3.91
CA GLY A 267 4.68 -14.93 4.30
C GLY A 267 5.45 -14.49 5.55
N LYS A 268 5.11 -13.30 6.05
CA LYS A 268 5.65 -12.77 7.31
C LYS A 268 4.87 -13.38 8.48
N LEU A 269 5.53 -14.27 9.22
CA LEU A 269 4.95 -15.04 10.32
C LEU A 269 5.09 -14.28 11.66
N ILE A 270 4.03 -14.25 12.45
CA ILE A 270 3.97 -13.54 13.73
C ILE A 270 3.43 -14.49 14.80
N ASN A 271 4.29 -14.90 15.74
CA ASN A 271 3.90 -15.79 16.82
C ASN A 271 3.12 -15.06 17.92
N GLY A 272 2.19 -15.78 18.55
CA GLY A 272 1.40 -15.29 19.67
C GLY A 272 2.23 -15.12 20.94
N ASN A 273 1.63 -14.42 21.89
CA ASN A 273 2.13 -14.24 23.25
C ASN A 273 1.52 -15.28 24.21
N ASN A 274 2.30 -15.70 25.21
CA ASN A 274 1.85 -16.59 26.28
C ASN A 274 0.96 -15.86 27.29
N GLY A 275 0.00 -16.58 27.87
CA GLY A 275 -0.83 -16.10 28.97
C GLY A 275 -0.04 -15.98 30.27
N ILE A 276 -0.55 -15.17 31.21
CA ILE A 276 0.07 -14.95 32.53
C ILE A 276 -0.51 -15.97 33.54
N ILE A 277 0.31 -16.29 34.55
CA ILE A 277 -0.08 -17.11 35.70
C ILE A 277 0.01 -16.32 37.00
N THR A 278 -0.76 -16.74 37.99
CA THR A 278 -0.54 -16.41 39.40
C THR A 278 -0.27 -17.69 40.18
N ARG A 279 0.28 -17.54 41.39
CA ARG A 279 0.43 -18.67 42.32
C ARG A 279 -0.93 -19.29 42.64
N TRP A 280 -0.92 -20.60 42.81
CA TRP A 280 -2.09 -21.44 43.11
C TRP A 280 -2.88 -20.99 44.35
N ASP A 281 -2.18 -20.50 45.36
CA ASP A 281 -2.74 -20.11 46.67
C ASP A 281 -3.34 -18.69 46.69
N ASN A 282 -3.36 -17.98 45.56
CA ASN A 282 -3.80 -16.61 45.48
C ASN A 282 -5.05 -16.44 44.61
N ILE A 283 -6.03 -15.65 45.09
CA ILE A 283 -7.20 -15.23 44.33
C ILE A 283 -6.80 -13.96 43.58
N ASN A 284 -6.41 -14.11 42.32
CA ASN A 284 -6.03 -12.98 41.47
C ASN A 284 -6.65 -13.11 40.08
N ASN A 285 -6.93 -11.95 39.46
CA ASN A 285 -7.34 -11.89 38.07
C ASN A 285 -6.18 -12.31 37.18
N ASN A 286 -6.28 -13.48 36.55
CA ASN A 286 -5.32 -13.89 35.53
C ASN A 286 -5.75 -13.40 34.17
N THR A 287 -4.93 -12.53 33.57
CA THR A 287 -5.22 -11.98 32.25
C THR A 287 -4.79 -12.94 31.14
N GLY A 288 -5.68 -13.12 30.18
CA GLY A 288 -5.34 -13.78 28.92
C GLY A 288 -4.28 -12.98 28.17
N ALA A 289 -3.52 -13.66 27.32
CA ALA A 289 -2.46 -13.00 26.58
C ALA A 289 -3.04 -11.95 25.61
N ILE A 290 -2.52 -10.73 25.68
CA ILE A 290 -2.79 -9.69 24.67
C ILE A 290 -1.82 -9.93 23.51
N PHE A 291 -2.33 -10.01 22.28
CA PHE A 291 -1.55 -10.22 21.06
C PHE A 291 -0.85 -8.93 20.60
N ARG A 292 0.09 -8.43 21.41
CA ARG A 292 0.67 -7.09 21.29
C ARG A 292 1.57 -6.90 20.07
N ASN A 293 2.12 -7.99 19.53
CA ASN A 293 3.01 -7.97 18.38
C ASN A 293 2.28 -8.22 17.04
N ASN A 294 0.95 -8.25 17.03
CA ASN A 294 0.18 -8.32 15.79
C ASN A 294 0.33 -7.00 14.99
N THR A 295 1.12 -7.04 13.91
CA THR A 295 1.31 -5.91 12.98
C THR A 295 0.44 -6.03 11.72
N THR A 296 -0.60 -6.87 11.74
CA THR A 296 -1.46 -7.12 10.57
C THR A 296 -2.70 -6.21 10.60
N LEU A 297 -3.44 -6.16 9.48
CA LEU A 297 -4.76 -5.53 9.45
C LEU A 297 -5.86 -6.42 10.04
N ALA A 298 -5.57 -7.70 10.31
CA ALA A 298 -6.49 -8.63 10.96
C ALA A 298 -6.47 -8.40 12.48
N SER A 299 -7.64 -8.30 13.08
CA SER A 299 -7.86 -8.10 14.52
C SER A 299 -8.17 -9.42 15.24
N GLY A 300 -8.23 -9.36 16.58
CA GLY A 300 -8.61 -10.49 17.44
C GLY A 300 -7.42 -11.33 17.90
N GLY A 301 -7.72 -12.57 18.32
CA GLY A 301 -6.72 -13.54 18.77
C GLY A 301 -6.18 -13.35 20.19
N ASN A 302 -6.71 -12.42 20.99
CA ASN A 302 -6.35 -12.34 22.42
C ASN A 302 -6.85 -13.57 23.19
N GLY A 303 -6.07 -14.04 24.16
CA GLY A 303 -6.48 -15.12 25.05
C GLY A 303 -7.57 -14.68 26.03
N GLY A 304 -8.41 -15.62 26.47
CA GLY A 304 -9.44 -15.38 27.48
C GLY A 304 -8.85 -15.26 28.89
N ASN A 305 -9.41 -14.39 29.71
CA ASN A 305 -9.02 -14.25 31.12
C ASN A 305 -9.42 -15.50 31.94
N GLY A 306 -8.60 -15.84 32.93
CA GLY A 306 -8.96 -16.82 33.95
C GLY A 306 -10.00 -16.28 34.92
N SER A 307 -10.63 -17.18 35.70
CA SER A 307 -11.68 -16.77 36.65
C SER A 307 -11.16 -15.93 37.81
N ILE A 308 -11.99 -14.99 38.27
CA ILE A 308 -11.76 -14.12 39.44
C ILE A 308 -12.25 -14.74 40.77
N ASN A 309 -13.00 -15.85 40.71
CA ASN A 309 -13.70 -16.45 41.86
C ASN A 309 -13.14 -17.84 42.27
N GLY A 310 -11.88 -18.15 41.96
CA GLY A 310 -11.27 -19.46 42.28
C GLY A 310 -9.77 -19.40 42.61
N TYR A 311 -9.29 -20.34 43.44
CA TYR A 311 -7.87 -20.51 43.76
C TYR A 311 -7.12 -21.12 42.56
N GLY A 312 -6.08 -20.43 42.07
CA GLY A 312 -5.32 -20.84 40.90
C GLY A 312 -6.16 -20.78 39.62
N SER A 313 -6.14 -19.64 38.92
CA SER A 313 -6.68 -19.49 37.56
C SER A 313 -5.55 -19.28 36.54
N ALA A 314 -5.83 -19.43 35.25
CA ALA A 314 -4.85 -19.24 34.19
C ALA A 314 -5.48 -18.58 32.97
N GLY A 315 -4.79 -17.58 32.41
CA GLY A 315 -5.20 -16.95 31.16
C GLY A 315 -4.84 -17.82 29.95
N GLY A 316 -5.68 -17.76 28.91
CA GLY A 316 -5.40 -18.38 27.62
C GLY A 316 -4.23 -17.71 26.89
N GLY A 317 -3.56 -18.46 26.02
CA GLY A 317 -2.56 -17.92 25.10
C GLY A 317 -3.24 -17.15 23.97
N SER A 318 -2.52 -16.23 23.33
CA SER A 318 -3.03 -15.53 22.16
C SER A 318 -2.78 -16.36 20.89
N GLY A 319 -3.60 -16.16 19.87
CA GLY A 319 -3.38 -16.71 18.54
C GLY A 319 -2.10 -16.15 17.90
N SER A 320 -1.76 -16.70 16.75
CA SER A 320 -0.73 -16.19 15.85
C SER A 320 -1.33 -15.51 14.61
N ALA A 321 -0.49 -14.80 13.85
CA ALA A 321 -0.88 -14.09 12.64
C ALA A 321 0.13 -14.21 11.51
N ALA A 322 -0.28 -13.87 10.30
CA ALA A 322 0.59 -13.79 9.14
C ALA A 322 0.15 -12.70 8.15
N ILE A 323 1.13 -12.20 7.38
CA ILE A 323 0.90 -11.37 6.19
C ILE A 323 1.45 -12.13 4.99
N VAL A 324 0.60 -12.47 4.03
CA VAL A 324 0.94 -13.37 2.93
C VAL A 324 0.54 -12.74 1.61
N ASP A 325 1.52 -12.53 0.73
CA ASP A 325 1.26 -12.10 -0.64
C ASP A 325 0.96 -13.33 -1.51
N VAL A 326 -0.23 -13.35 -2.11
CA VAL A 326 -0.63 -14.40 -3.05
C VAL A 326 -0.64 -13.80 -4.46
N THR A 327 0.19 -14.35 -5.32
CA THR A 327 0.27 -13.94 -6.74
C THR A 327 -0.54 -14.87 -7.62
N ARG A 328 -0.96 -14.38 -8.78
CA ARG A 328 -1.67 -15.18 -9.79
C ARG A 328 -0.91 -16.46 -10.17
N GLY A 329 0.42 -16.41 -10.23
CA GLY A 329 1.25 -17.59 -10.52
C GLY A 329 1.12 -18.71 -9.47
N MET A 330 0.86 -18.36 -8.21
CA MET A 330 0.68 -19.34 -7.13
C MET A 330 -0.65 -20.10 -7.24
N LEU A 331 -1.68 -19.47 -7.84
CA LEU A 331 -3.00 -20.08 -8.02
C LEU A 331 -2.99 -21.21 -9.06
N GLY A 332 -2.05 -21.17 -10.01
CA GLY A 332 -2.04 -22.06 -11.16
C GLY A 332 -3.31 -21.90 -11.99
N ILE A 333 -4.12 -22.97 -12.08
CA ILE A 333 -5.40 -22.97 -12.80
C ILE A 333 -6.58 -22.44 -11.98
N SER A 334 -6.42 -22.25 -10.67
CA SER A 334 -7.50 -21.75 -9.81
C SER A 334 -7.67 -20.23 -9.93
N SER A 335 -8.91 -19.79 -9.77
CA SER A 335 -9.28 -18.37 -9.64
C SER A 335 -9.68 -18.01 -8.21
N LYS A 336 -9.50 -18.93 -7.25
CA LYS A 336 -9.93 -18.75 -5.86
C LYS A 336 -8.84 -19.10 -4.86
N ILE A 337 -8.89 -18.44 -3.72
CA ILE A 337 -8.24 -18.90 -2.50
C ILE A 337 -9.28 -19.25 -1.45
N LYS A 338 -8.95 -20.20 -0.58
CA LYS A 338 -9.78 -20.54 0.59
C LYS A 338 -9.09 -20.02 1.84
N ILE A 339 -9.87 -19.36 2.68
CA ILE A 339 -9.44 -18.81 3.97
C ILE A 339 -10.24 -19.50 5.06
N VAL A 340 -9.56 -20.10 6.02
CA VAL A 340 -10.16 -20.61 7.24
C VAL A 340 -9.77 -19.65 8.36
N VAL A 341 -10.76 -19.15 9.10
CA VAL A 341 -10.55 -18.28 10.25
C VAL A 341 -11.00 -19.01 11.51
N GLY A 342 -10.06 -19.20 12.43
CA GLY A 342 -10.28 -19.91 13.69
C GLY A 342 -11.07 -19.11 14.72
N SER A 343 -11.96 -19.80 15.45
CA SER A 343 -12.70 -19.24 16.58
C SER A 343 -11.84 -19.15 17.83
N GLY A 344 -12.17 -18.22 18.72
CA GLY A 344 -11.62 -18.20 20.06
C GLY A 344 -12.08 -19.41 20.87
N GLY A 345 -11.17 -19.96 21.67
CA GLY A 345 -11.43 -21.12 22.52
C GLY A 345 -12.44 -20.80 23.62
N ALA A 346 -13.29 -21.77 23.96
CA ALA A 346 -14.25 -21.64 25.04
C ALA A 346 -13.53 -21.52 26.39
N GLY A 347 -14.01 -20.63 27.25
CA GLY A 347 -13.57 -20.57 28.63
C GLY A 347 -14.06 -21.79 29.41
N GLY A 348 -13.29 -22.22 30.41
CA GLY A 348 -13.72 -23.31 31.28
C GLY A 348 -14.90 -22.87 32.14
N THR A 349 -15.81 -23.81 32.47
CA THR A 349 -16.98 -23.52 33.33
C THR A 349 -16.98 -24.37 34.58
N SER A 350 -17.36 -23.78 35.71
CA SER A 350 -17.47 -24.46 37.00
C SER A 350 -18.72 -24.05 37.74
N THR A 351 -19.34 -25.01 38.42
CA THR A 351 -20.36 -24.69 39.42
C THR A 351 -19.77 -24.95 40.80
N LEU A 352 -19.52 -23.91 41.58
CA LEU A 352 -19.10 -24.06 42.97
C LEU A 352 -20.28 -24.62 43.79
N ASN A 353 -19.97 -25.36 44.86
CA ASN A 353 -20.98 -25.97 45.76
C ASN A 353 -21.96 -24.97 46.42
N ASN A 354 -21.69 -23.66 46.31
CA ASN A 354 -22.54 -22.58 46.81
C ASN A 354 -23.39 -21.89 45.71
N GLY A 355 -23.44 -22.45 44.49
CA GLY A 355 -24.20 -21.91 43.37
C GLY A 355 -23.53 -20.75 42.62
N ILE A 356 -22.31 -20.36 42.99
CA ILE A 356 -21.55 -19.30 42.30
C ILE A 356 -20.75 -19.93 41.15
N ALA A 357 -20.92 -19.43 39.94
CA ALA A 357 -20.13 -19.87 38.80
C ALA A 357 -18.75 -19.21 38.81
N ALA A 358 -17.68 -20.02 38.74
CA ALA A 358 -16.32 -19.54 38.53
C ALA A 358 -15.92 -19.90 37.10
N ASN A 359 -16.23 -19.03 36.14
CA ASN A 359 -15.96 -19.29 34.72
C ASN A 359 -14.71 -18.53 34.26
N GLY A 360 -13.96 -19.15 33.35
CA GLY A 360 -12.99 -18.44 32.53
C GLY A 360 -13.68 -17.77 31.33
N GLU A 361 -13.03 -16.77 30.75
CA GLU A 361 -13.53 -16.08 29.58
C GLU A 361 -13.16 -16.82 28.29
N LYS A 362 -14.00 -16.65 27.27
CA LYS A 362 -13.70 -17.09 25.90
C LYS A 362 -12.52 -16.30 25.35
N GLY A 363 -11.62 -16.97 24.63
CA GLY A 363 -10.64 -16.30 23.79
C GLY A 363 -11.31 -15.48 22.69
N GLN A 364 -10.63 -14.44 22.21
CA GLN A 364 -11.13 -13.67 21.08
C GLN A 364 -11.02 -14.48 19.78
N ASP A 365 -12.03 -14.34 18.95
CA ASP A 365 -12.05 -14.89 17.60
C ASP A 365 -10.91 -14.31 16.75
N GLY A 366 -10.45 -15.07 15.76
CA GLY A 366 -9.55 -14.58 14.73
C GLY A 366 -10.30 -13.75 13.67
N SER A 367 -9.54 -13.20 12.73
CA SER A 367 -10.09 -12.55 11.54
C SER A 367 -9.13 -12.64 10.37
N ALA A 368 -9.62 -12.35 9.18
CA ALA A 368 -8.78 -12.16 8.00
C ALA A 368 -9.18 -10.89 7.25
N VAL A 369 -8.21 -10.27 6.59
CA VAL A 369 -8.40 -9.10 5.74
C VAL A 369 -7.58 -9.32 4.47
N ILE A 370 -8.23 -9.28 3.32
CA ILE A 370 -7.54 -9.26 2.03
C ILE A 370 -7.50 -7.82 1.54
N GLU A 371 -6.30 -7.32 1.23
CA GLU A 371 -6.07 -6.06 0.53
C GLU A 371 -5.60 -6.33 -0.90
N TYR A 372 -6.17 -5.61 -1.88
CA TYR A 372 -5.71 -5.66 -3.26
C TYR A 372 -6.04 -4.37 -4.00
N MET A 373 -5.32 -4.13 -5.10
CA MET A 373 -5.50 -2.97 -5.97
C MET A 373 -6.27 -3.41 -7.21
N GLN A 374 -7.47 -2.86 -7.44
CA GLN A 374 -8.35 -3.24 -8.54
C GLN A 374 -8.82 -2.04 -9.35
N LYS A 375 -8.95 -2.22 -10.67
CA LYS A 375 -9.18 -1.20 -11.68
C LYS A 375 -10.47 -0.41 -11.57
#